data_AF-A0A6P2I2J4-F1
#
_entry.id   AF-A0A6P2I2J4-F1
#
_cell.length_a   1.000
_cell.length_b   1.000
_cell.length_c   1.000
_cell.angle_alpha   90.00
_cell.angle_beta   90.00
_cell.angle_gamma   90.00
#
_symmetry.space_group_name_H-M   'P 1'
#
loop_
_entity.id
_entity.type
_entity.pdbx_description
1 polymer ?
#
loop_
_entity_poly.entity_id
_entity_poly.type
_entity_poly.pdbx_seq_one_letter_code
_entity_poly.pdbx_strand_id
1 'polypeptide(L)' 'MGDIRNAAGFVKANMPLGLGGTLTDQQAWDVATFMDNHERPQAPRFTGSLQDTRAKCHDTPDSMYGREVNGRVPGAP' A
#
# COMPACT_ATOMS: atom_id res chain seq x y z
N MET A 1 0.50 5.57 3.98
CA MET A 1 1.37 5.20 2.85
C MET A 1 0.50 4.79 1.67
N GLY A 2 0.97 4.93 0.43
CA GLY A 2 0.30 4.34 -0.74
C GLY A 2 1.26 3.60 -1.67
N ASP A 3 2.48 3.38 -1.20
CA ASP A 3 3.57 2.67 -1.86
C ASP A 3 4.12 1.66 -0.85
N ILE A 4 4.02 0.38 -1.22
CA ILE A 4 4.35 -0.76 -0.36
C ILE A 4 5.85 -0.76 -0.01
N ARG A 5 6.75 -0.29 -0.88
CA ARG A 5 8.20 -0.25 -0.57
C ARG A 5 8.48 0.64 0.63
N ASN A 6 7.84 1.81 0.66
CA ASN A 6 8.01 2.76 1.76
C ASN A 6 7.47 2.16 3.07
N ALA A 7 6.34 1.47 3.01
CA ALA A 7 5.77 0.78 4.16
C ALA A 7 6.67 -0.37 4.63
N ALA A 8 7.18 -1.20 3.73
CA ALA A 8 8.08 -2.31 4.03
C ALA A 8 9.37 -1.83 4.70
N GLY A 9 9.97 -0.75 4.19
CA GLY A 9 11.14 -0.12 4.82
C GLY A 9 10.85 0.37 6.24
N PHE A 10 9.69 1.01 6.44
CA PHE A 10 9.26 1.44 7.77
C PHE A 10 9.05 0.26 8.73
N VAL A 11 8.35 -0.79 8.28
CA VAL A 11 8.07 -2.01 9.05
C VAL A 11 9.37 -2.68 9.45
N LYS A 12 10.30 -2.90 8.50
CA LYS A 12 11.60 -3.52 8.79
C LYS A 12 12.39 -2.72 9.82
N ALA A 13 12.42 -1.39 9.70
CA ALA A 13 13.24 -0.57 10.57
C ALA A 13 12.63 -0.30 11.96
N ASN A 14 11.29 -0.27 12.07
CA ASN A 14 10.61 0.28 13.26
C ASN A 14 9.55 -0.63 13.87
N MET A 15 9.24 -1.76 13.24
CA MET A 15 8.22 -2.68 13.74
C MET A 15 8.79 -4.08 14.04
N PRO A 16 8.35 -4.72 15.15
CA PRO A 16 7.53 -4.14 16.22
C PRO A 16 8.24 -2.99 16.97
N LEU A 17 7.47 -2.15 17.67
CA LEU A 17 8.01 -0.99 18.40
C LEU A 17 9.14 -1.43 19.37
N GLY A 18 10.32 -0.83 19.23
CA GLY A 18 11.51 -1.18 20.02
C GLY A 18 12.23 -2.45 19.58
N LEU A 19 11.73 -3.14 18.55
CA LEU A 19 12.25 -4.41 18.02
C LEU A 19 12.50 -4.32 16.50
N GLY A 20 12.97 -3.16 16.04
CA GLY A 20 13.35 -2.96 14.65
C GLY A 20 14.37 -3.98 14.17
N GLY A 21 14.29 -4.37 12.90
CA GLY A 21 15.21 -5.30 12.26
C GLY A 21 14.90 -6.79 12.49
N THR A 22 13.96 -7.12 13.39
CA THR A 22 13.63 -8.51 13.76
C THR A 22 12.89 -9.30 12.67
N LEU A 23 12.10 -8.62 11.82
CA LEU A 23 11.47 -9.23 10.66
C LEU A 23 12.47 -9.41 9.53
N THR A 24 12.40 -10.50 8.78
CA THR A 24 13.09 -10.62 7.49
C THR A 24 12.53 -9.62 6.48
N ASP A 25 13.26 -9.36 5.40
CA ASP A 25 12.77 -8.45 4.35
C ASP A 25 11.44 -8.95 3.77
N GLN A 26 11.32 -10.25 3.51
CA GLN A 26 10.08 -10.84 3.01
C GLN A 26 8.92 -10.63 3.99
N GLN A 27 9.12 -10.87 5.29
CA GLN A 27 8.09 -10.63 6.29
C GLN A 27 7.67 -9.16 6.36
N ALA A 28 8.62 -8.22 6.23
CA ALA A 28 8.30 -6.80 6.21
C ALA A 28 7.47 -6.42 4.97
N TRP A 29 7.79 -7.00 3.81
CA TRP A 29 7.01 -6.86 2.58
C TRP A 29 5.60 -7.46 2.69
N ASP A 30 5.47 -8.64 3.29
CA ASP A 30 4.18 -9.31 3.47
C ASP A 30 3.27 -8.49 4.39
N VAL A 31 3.78 -7.99 5.52
CA VAL A 31 3.05 -7.12 6.44
C VAL A 31 2.66 -5.80 5.77
N ALA A 32 3.59 -5.16 5.08
CA ALA A 32 3.33 -3.90 4.37
C ALA A 32 2.26 -4.07 3.28
N THR A 33 2.35 -5.15 2.50
CA THR A 33 1.37 -5.48 1.45
C THR A 33 0.00 -5.74 2.06
N PHE A 34 -0.06 -6.53 3.12
CA PHE A 34 -1.31 -6.78 3.84
C PHE A 34 -1.95 -5.47 4.32
N MET A 35 -1.20 -4.60 4.98
CA MET A 35 -1.71 -3.31 5.47
C MET A 35 -2.19 -2.39 4.34
N ASP A 36 -1.38 -2.22 3.28
CA ASP A 36 -1.69 -1.28 2.19
C ASP A 36 -2.83 -1.74 1.27
N ASN A 37 -3.22 -3.02 1.33
CA ASN A 37 -4.35 -3.60 0.62
C ASN A 37 -5.72 -3.31 1.26
N HIS A 38 -5.74 -2.76 2.46
CA HIS A 38 -6.99 -2.36 3.10
C HIS A 38 -7.54 -1.07 2.49
N GLU A 39 -8.87 -0.95 2.50
CA GLU A 39 -9.53 0.28 2.10
C GLU A 39 -9.17 1.42 3.07
N ARG A 40 -9.08 2.64 2.52
CA ARG A 40 -8.73 3.85 3.24
C ARG A 40 -9.43 5.03 2.57
N PRO A 41 -9.52 6.20 3.23
CA PRO A 41 -10.14 7.38 2.62
C PRO A 41 -9.61 7.65 1.20
N GLN A 42 -10.50 8.12 0.34
CA GLN A 42 -10.21 8.34 -1.07
C GLN A 42 -9.00 9.27 -1.25
N ALA A 43 -8.23 9.01 -2.31
CA ALA A 43 -7.09 9.84 -2.66
C ALA A 43 -7.53 11.31 -2.82
N PRO A 44 -6.86 12.29 -2.17
CA PRO A 44 -7.18 13.71 -2.36
C PRO A 44 -7.00 14.20 -3.81
N ARG A 45 -6.26 13.43 -4.61
CA ARG A 45 -6.04 13.66 -6.05
C ARG A 45 -7.00 12.85 -6.92
N PHE A 46 -8.06 12.30 -6.35
CA PHE A 46 -9.05 11.52 -7.10
C PHE A 46 -9.68 12.39 -8.18
N THR A 47 -9.66 11.87 -9.40
CA THR A 47 -10.06 12.60 -10.61
C THR A 47 -11.53 12.40 -10.97
N GLY A 48 -12.28 11.63 -10.16
CA GLY A 48 -13.61 11.11 -10.53
C GLY A 48 -13.55 9.75 -11.22
N SER A 49 -12.38 9.35 -11.71
CA SER A 49 -12.12 8.05 -12.35
C SER A 49 -11.00 7.31 -11.61
N LEU A 50 -11.25 6.06 -11.24
CA LEU A 50 -10.28 5.23 -10.52
C LEU A 50 -9.06 4.92 -11.41
N GLN A 51 -9.33 4.59 -12.67
CA GLN A 51 -8.32 4.27 -13.67
C GLN A 51 -7.42 5.47 -13.94
N ASP A 52 -8.00 6.66 -14.14
CA ASP A 52 -7.24 7.88 -14.39
C ASP A 52 -6.41 8.29 -13.16
N THR A 53 -7.00 8.16 -11.97
CA THR A 53 -6.28 8.46 -10.72
C THR A 53 -5.12 7.50 -10.52
N ARG A 54 -5.28 6.21 -10.85
CA ARG A 54 -4.19 5.24 -10.81
C ARG A 54 -3.09 5.61 -11.81
N ALA A 55 -3.44 5.79 -13.09
CA ALA A 55 -2.47 6.10 -14.14
C ALA A 55 -1.64 7.36 -13.82
N LYS A 56 -2.26 8.38 -13.22
CA LYS A 56 -1.59 9.64 -12.89
C LYS A 56 -0.77 9.61 -11.61
N CYS A 57 -1.19 8.84 -10.60
CA CYS A 57 -0.68 9.01 -9.23
C CYS A 57 -0.21 7.73 -8.54
N HIS A 58 -0.56 6.55 -9.06
CA HIS A 58 -0.34 5.25 -8.42
C HIS A 58 0.11 4.17 -9.42
N ASP A 59 0.66 4.57 -10.58
CA ASP A 59 1.10 3.63 -11.61
C ASP A 59 2.48 3.05 -11.31
N THR A 60 2.56 2.32 -10.20
CA THR A 60 3.74 1.57 -9.81
C THR A 60 3.36 0.11 -9.51
N PRO A 61 4.32 -0.82 -9.62
CA PRO A 61 4.12 -2.20 -9.20
C PRO A 61 3.71 -2.29 -7.72
N ASP A 62 4.26 -1.41 -6.90
CA ASP A 62 4.14 -1.39 -5.44
C ASP A 62 2.92 -0.60 -4.92
N SER A 63 1.95 -0.29 -5.79
CA SER A 63 0.70 0.34 -5.39
C SER A 63 -0.50 -0.49 -5.82
N MET A 64 -1.39 -0.76 -4.87
CA MET A 64 -2.60 -1.58 -5.07
C MET A 64 -3.86 -0.74 -5.28
N TYR A 65 -3.72 0.59 -5.29
CA TYR A 65 -4.80 1.50 -5.61
C TYR A 65 -5.36 1.23 -7.02
N GLY A 66 -6.63 0.87 -7.14
CA GLY A 66 -7.26 0.50 -8.41
C GLY A 66 -6.92 -0.90 -8.93
N ARG A 67 -6.33 -1.78 -8.11
CA ARG A 67 -6.16 -3.21 -8.41
C ARG A 67 -7.11 -4.05 -7.56
N GLU A 68 -7.57 -5.17 -8.11
CA GLU A 68 -8.35 -6.13 -7.33
C GLU A 68 -7.46 -6.94 -6.40
N VAL A 69 -7.80 -6.98 -5.12
CA VAL A 69 -7.15 -7.75 -4.08
C VAL A 69 -8.23 -8.36 -3.19
N ASN A 70 -8.24 -9.68 -3.04
CA ASN A 70 -9.21 -10.41 -2.20
C ASN A 70 -10.68 -10.02 -2.49
N GLY A 71 -11.03 -9.84 -3.76
CA GLY A 71 -12.39 -9.45 -4.19
C GLY A 71 -12.77 -8.01 -3.89
N ARG A 72 -11.82 -7.14 -3.53
CA ARG A 72 -12.02 -5.71 -3.29
C ARG A 72 -11.07 -4.88 -4.14
N VAL A 73 -11.45 -3.65 -4.46
CA VAL A 73 -10.61 -2.73 -5.23
C VAL A 73 -10.35 -1.46 -4.41
N PRO A 74 -9.18 -1.31 -3.76
CA PRO A 74 -8.87 -0.12 -2.99
C PRO A 74 -8.96 1.15 -3.84
N GLY A 75 -9.68 2.16 -3.35
CA GLY A 75 -9.90 3.41 -4.06
C GLY A 75 -11.14 3.44 -4.94
N ALA A 76 -11.87 2.33 -5.08
CA ALA A 76 -13.22 2.36 -5.65
C ALA A 76 -14.15 3.19 -4.75
N PRO A 77 -15.07 3.99 -5.33
CA PRO A 77 -16.09 4.74 -4.60
C PRO A 77 -17.21 3.85 -4.05
#